data_AF-A0A2L2XEX4-F1
#
_entry.id   AF-A0A2L2XEX4-F1
#
_cell.length_a   1.000
_cell.length_b   1.000
_cell.length_c   1.000
_cell.angle_alpha   90.00
_cell.angle_beta   90.00
_cell.angle_gamma   90.00
#
_symmetry.space_group_name_H-M   'P 1'
#
loop_
_entity.id
_entity.type
_entity.pdbx_description
1 polymer ?
#
loop_
_entity_poly.entity_id
_entity_poly.type
_entity_poly.pdbx_seq_one_letter_code
_entity_poly.pdbx_strand_id
1 'polypeptide(L)'
;MVEPYQSGFFKSNPYAVKREVQGRLAVVLRGKLDNRGLNLITPISRAVQKNEIHELILTDEEGAVPGSRVDGIAYLGFVEIITGGVLVAGDEFICNGEFLGRVAGFDETHLPNHLNIVISSHKRIDGMELEVPLEAVIVFRQNQRE
;
A
#
# COMPACT_ATOMS: atom_id res chain seq x y z
N MET A 1 23.58 10.46 -7.11
CA MET A 1 23.58 9.28 -6.21
C MET A 1 22.78 8.22 -6.92
N VAL A 2 23.34 7.03 -7.17
CA VAL A 2 22.63 5.96 -7.90
C VAL A 2 21.66 5.30 -6.92
N GLU A 3 20.41 5.12 -7.32
CA GLU A 3 19.42 4.50 -6.45
C GLU A 3 19.69 2.99 -6.31
N PRO A 4 19.88 2.44 -5.09
CA PRO A 4 20.30 1.05 -4.91
C PRO A 4 19.34 0.01 -5.49
N TYR A 5 18.04 0.31 -5.53
CA TYR A 5 17.02 -0.60 -6.09
C TYR A 5 17.01 -0.66 -7.62
N GLN A 6 17.45 0.40 -8.31
CA GLN A 6 17.58 0.41 -9.77
C GLN A 6 18.85 -0.29 -10.27
N SER A 7 19.82 -0.47 -9.39
CA SER A 7 21.17 -0.87 -9.75
C SER A 7 21.50 -2.32 -9.38
N GLY A 8 20.53 -3.08 -8.84
CA GLY A 8 20.70 -4.49 -8.50
C GLY A 8 21.72 -4.73 -7.37
N PHE A 9 21.97 -3.72 -6.53
CA PHE A 9 22.99 -3.79 -5.46
C PHE A 9 22.67 -4.84 -4.41
N PHE A 10 21.39 -5.14 -4.18
CA PHE A 10 20.94 -6.10 -3.18
C PHE A 10 20.74 -7.48 -3.81
N LYS A 11 21.46 -8.49 -3.29
CA LYS A 11 21.30 -9.90 -3.69
C LYS A 11 20.06 -10.57 -3.08
N SER A 12 19.49 -9.94 -2.05
CA SER A 12 18.32 -10.37 -1.29
C SER A 12 17.63 -9.13 -0.73
N ASN A 13 16.36 -9.25 -0.32
CA ASN A 13 15.64 -8.14 0.29
C ASN A 13 16.40 -7.59 1.53
N PRO A 14 16.75 -6.29 1.57
CA PRO A 14 17.49 -5.72 2.70
C PRO A 14 16.65 -5.60 3.98
N TYR A 15 15.33 -5.73 3.89
CA TYR A 15 14.41 -5.67 5.04
C TYR A 15 14.27 -7.04 5.70
N ALA A 16 15.26 -7.41 6.53
CA ALA A 16 15.30 -8.72 7.17
C ALA A 16 14.20 -8.94 8.22
N VAL A 17 14.02 -7.99 9.15
CA VAL A 17 12.97 -8.04 10.18
C VAL A 17 12.43 -6.63 10.40
N LYS A 18 11.13 -6.50 10.56
CA LYS A 18 10.49 -5.24 10.94
C LYS A 18 9.24 -5.46 11.79
N ARG A 19 8.86 -4.42 12.54
CA ARG A 19 7.57 -4.40 13.24
C ARG A 19 6.42 -4.23 12.26
N GLU A 20 5.23 -4.65 12.67
CA GLU A 20 3.99 -4.31 11.97
C GLU A 20 3.75 -2.80 11.99
N VAL A 21 3.23 -2.27 10.89
CA VAL A 21 2.60 -0.94 10.86
C VAL A 21 1.11 -1.14 11.05
N GLN A 22 0.51 -0.37 11.96
CA GLN A 22 -0.90 -0.52 12.30
C GLN A 22 -1.63 0.80 12.12
N GLY A 23 -2.90 0.72 11.72
CA GLY A 23 -3.75 1.88 11.46
C GLY A 23 -5.22 1.66 11.72
N ARG A 24 -5.99 2.72 11.49
CA ARG A 24 -7.46 2.75 11.51
C ARG A 24 -7.98 3.46 10.27
N LEU A 25 -9.01 2.92 9.62
CA LEU A 25 -9.66 3.64 8.53
C LEU A 25 -10.33 4.91 9.06
N ALA A 26 -9.79 6.06 8.66
CA ALA A 26 -10.34 7.38 8.95
C ALA A 26 -11.42 7.80 7.93
N VAL A 27 -11.41 7.19 6.73
CA VAL A 27 -12.41 7.39 5.68
C VAL A 27 -12.62 6.09 4.93
N VAL A 28 -13.88 5.74 4.63
CA VAL A 28 -14.23 4.67 3.70
C VAL A 28 -14.59 5.31 2.36
N LEU A 29 -13.95 4.88 1.28
CA LEU A 29 -14.16 5.44 -0.05
C LEU A 29 -15.02 4.53 -0.93
N ARG A 30 -15.58 5.12 -1.98
CA ARG A 30 -16.29 4.44 -3.06
C ARG A 30 -15.76 4.90 -4.40
N GLY A 31 -15.68 4.00 -5.35
CA GLY A 31 -15.29 4.30 -6.73
C GLY A 31 -14.17 3.42 -7.24
N LYS A 32 -14.26 3.15 -8.54
CA LYS A 32 -13.27 2.46 -9.35
C LYS A 32 -12.94 3.28 -10.56
N LEU A 33 -11.73 3.12 -11.07
CA LEU A 33 -11.26 3.77 -12.29
C LEU A 33 -10.47 2.76 -13.12
N ASP A 34 -10.59 2.85 -14.44
CA ASP A 34 -9.87 2.00 -15.39
C ASP A 34 -8.67 2.67 -16.06
N ASN A 35 -8.50 3.99 -15.87
CA ASN A 35 -7.45 4.79 -16.52
C ASN A 35 -6.85 5.81 -15.53
N ARG A 36 -6.58 5.39 -14.30
CA ARG A 36 -6.09 6.30 -13.25
C ARG A 36 -4.66 6.78 -13.48
N GLY A 37 -3.82 5.96 -14.11
CA GLY A 37 -2.44 6.27 -14.43
C GLY A 37 -1.55 6.61 -13.23
N LEU A 38 -1.66 5.85 -12.13
CA LEU A 38 -0.71 5.96 -11.02
C LEU A 38 0.68 5.51 -11.49
N ASN A 39 1.73 6.22 -11.07
CA ASN A 39 3.11 5.85 -11.37
C ASN A 39 3.78 5.41 -10.08
N LEU A 40 3.90 4.10 -9.89
CA LEU A 40 4.56 3.57 -8.70
C LEU A 40 6.02 3.96 -8.74
N ILE A 41 6.49 4.57 -7.67
CA ILE A 41 7.89 4.94 -7.51
C ILE A 41 8.79 3.70 -7.54
N THR A 42 10.07 3.88 -7.87
CA THR A 42 11.02 2.75 -7.86
C THR A 42 11.42 2.26 -6.46
N PRO A 43 11.62 3.13 -5.44
CA PRO A 43 11.96 2.64 -4.12
C PRO A 43 10.86 1.74 -3.56
N ILE A 44 11.24 0.55 -3.11
CA ILE A 44 10.30 -0.49 -2.66
C ILE A 44 9.66 -0.20 -1.30
N SER A 45 10.00 0.91 -0.65
CA SER A 45 9.65 1.17 0.75
C SER A 45 9.36 2.63 1.04
N ARG A 46 8.53 2.86 2.07
CA ARG A 46 8.24 4.18 2.63
C ARG A 46 8.20 4.10 4.16
N ALA A 47 8.90 5.02 4.81
CA ALA A 47 8.70 5.24 6.24
C ALA A 47 7.37 5.98 6.43
N VAL A 48 6.60 5.55 7.42
CA VAL A 48 5.33 6.18 7.81
C VAL A 48 5.35 6.43 9.30
N GLN A 49 4.86 7.58 9.71
CA GLN A 49 4.88 8.03 11.10
C GLN A 49 3.51 7.89 11.74
N LYS A 50 3.51 7.77 13.06
CA LYS A 50 2.26 7.83 13.83
C LYS A 50 1.54 9.16 13.56
N ASN A 51 0.22 9.10 13.42
CA ASN A 51 -0.72 10.16 13.09
C ASN A 51 -0.66 10.67 11.63
N GLU A 52 0.16 10.09 10.75
CA GLU A 52 0.06 10.36 9.32
C GLU A 52 -1.22 9.70 8.75
N ILE A 53 -1.82 10.35 7.76
CA ILE A 53 -2.99 9.83 7.04
C ILE A 53 -2.62 9.60 5.57
N HIS A 54 -2.90 8.40 5.08
CA HIS A 54 -2.54 7.96 3.72
C HIS A 54 -3.72 7.30 3.00
N GLU A 55 -3.73 7.37 1.67
CA GLU A 55 -4.78 6.76 0.85
C GLU A 55 -4.44 5.30 0.55
N LEU A 56 -5.42 4.42 0.71
CA LEU A 56 -5.35 3.00 0.38
C LEU A 56 -6.10 2.73 -0.93
N ILE A 57 -5.41 2.13 -1.87
CA ILE A 57 -5.92 1.83 -3.21
C ILE A 57 -5.71 0.34 -3.49
N LEU A 58 -6.76 -0.35 -3.92
CA LEU A 58 -6.64 -1.73 -4.42
C LEU A 58 -6.50 -1.75 -5.94
N THR A 59 -5.71 -2.67 -6.45
CA THR A 59 -5.62 -2.99 -7.89
C THR A 59 -5.57 -4.51 -8.07
N ASP A 60 -6.18 -5.00 -9.15
CA ASP A 60 -6.10 -6.39 -9.60
C ASP A 60 -5.15 -6.59 -10.78
N GLU A 61 -4.35 -5.57 -11.13
CA GLU A 61 -3.31 -5.69 -12.14
C GLU A 61 -2.14 -6.54 -11.64
N GLU A 62 -1.92 -7.71 -12.27
CA GLU A 62 -0.84 -8.64 -11.92
C GLU A 62 0.57 -8.02 -12.08
N GLY A 63 0.70 -6.98 -12.90
CA GLY A 63 1.96 -6.27 -13.16
C GLY A 63 2.26 -5.10 -12.21
N ALA A 64 1.43 -4.87 -11.18
CA ALA A 64 1.62 -3.77 -10.24
C ALA A 64 2.83 -4.02 -9.32
N VAL A 65 3.95 -3.34 -9.59
CA VAL A 65 5.21 -3.44 -8.86
C VAL A 65 5.90 -2.07 -8.79
N PRO A 66 6.89 -1.85 -7.90
CA PRO A 66 7.62 -0.59 -7.86
C PRO A 66 8.22 -0.24 -9.22
N GLY A 67 8.00 1.00 -9.69
CA GLY A 67 8.40 1.47 -11.02
C GLY A 67 7.38 1.23 -12.14
N SER A 68 6.28 0.50 -11.90
CA SER A 68 5.24 0.26 -12.91
C SER A 68 4.18 1.36 -12.93
N ARG A 69 3.42 1.42 -14.02
CA ARG A 69 2.17 2.17 -14.10
C ARG A 69 1.00 1.29 -13.67
N VAL A 70 0.01 1.86 -12.99
CA VAL A 70 -1.24 1.18 -12.59
C VAL A 70 -2.43 2.04 -13.01
N ASP A 71 -3.39 1.46 -13.71
CA ASP A 71 -4.54 2.17 -14.28
C ASP A 71 -5.87 1.79 -13.62
N GLY A 72 -6.09 0.48 -13.50
CA GLY A 72 -7.23 -0.15 -12.90
C GLY A 72 -7.14 -0.13 -11.38
N ILE A 73 -7.95 0.71 -10.74
CA ILE A 73 -7.95 0.87 -9.28
C ILE A 73 -9.35 0.84 -8.67
N ALA A 74 -9.41 0.55 -7.38
CA ALA A 74 -10.53 0.81 -6.49
C ALA A 74 -10.05 1.55 -5.25
N TYR A 75 -10.78 2.59 -4.85
CA TYR A 75 -10.45 3.36 -3.64
C TYR A 75 -10.99 2.65 -2.40
N LEU A 76 -10.11 2.23 -1.50
CA LEU A 76 -10.52 1.59 -0.25
C LEU A 76 -10.87 2.63 0.82
N GLY A 77 -9.97 3.57 1.06
CA GLY A 77 -10.14 4.49 2.18
C GLY A 77 -8.89 5.29 2.51
N PHE A 78 -9.00 6.18 3.49
CA PHE A 78 -7.84 6.79 4.13
C PHE A 78 -7.57 6.09 5.46
N VAL A 79 -6.30 5.77 5.72
CA VAL A 79 -5.85 5.16 6.98
C VAL A 79 -5.05 6.16 7.79
N GLU A 80 -5.40 6.33 9.06
CA GLU A 80 -4.53 6.96 10.05
C GLU A 80 -3.56 5.91 10.61
N ILE A 81 -2.27 6.24 10.62
CA ILE A 81 -1.24 5.37 11.16
C ILE A 81 -1.18 5.50 12.69
N ILE A 82 -1.52 4.44 13.40
CA ILE A 82 -1.50 4.39 14.88
C ILE A 82 -0.13 3.94 15.40
N THR A 83 0.53 3.03 14.66
CA THR A 83 1.89 2.57 14.92
C THR A 83 2.70 2.70 13.64
N GLY A 84 3.57 3.73 13.57
CA GLY A 84 4.41 3.97 12.40
C GLY A 84 5.46 2.88 12.16
N GLY A 85 6.27 3.01 11.11
CA GLY A 85 7.31 2.04 10.77
C GLY A 85 7.77 2.22 9.34
N VAL A 86 8.18 1.12 8.70
CA VAL A 86 8.56 1.11 7.29
C VAL A 86 7.64 0.14 6.58
N LEU A 87 6.90 0.61 5.58
CA LEU A 87 6.16 -0.21 4.63
C LEU A 87 7.10 -0.65 3.52
N VAL A 88 6.94 -1.89 3.04
CA VAL A 88 7.76 -2.48 1.98
C VAL A 88 6.83 -3.20 1.00
N ALA A 89 7.09 -3.06 -0.30
CA ALA A 89 6.41 -3.83 -1.32
C ALA A 89 6.50 -5.34 -0.99
N GLY A 90 5.38 -6.05 -1.10
CA GLY A 90 5.23 -7.45 -0.69
C GLY A 90 4.66 -7.66 0.72
N ASP A 91 4.64 -6.63 1.58
CA ASP A 91 3.96 -6.68 2.88
C ASP A 91 2.52 -7.14 2.73
N GLU A 92 2.07 -8.01 3.64
CA GLU A 92 0.68 -8.39 3.75
C GLU A 92 -0.15 -7.19 4.22
N PHE A 93 -1.25 -6.94 3.53
CA PHE A 93 -2.24 -5.95 3.89
C PHE A 93 -3.49 -6.66 4.43
N ILE A 94 -3.80 -6.38 5.69
CA ILE A 94 -4.87 -7.02 6.45
C ILE A 94 -5.84 -5.95 6.93
N CYS A 95 -7.13 -6.15 6.68
CA CYS A 95 -8.21 -5.27 7.13
C CYS A 95 -9.19 -6.06 7.99
N ASN A 96 -9.43 -5.63 9.24
CA ASN A 96 -10.27 -6.34 10.21
C ASN A 96 -9.94 -7.83 10.39
N GLY A 97 -8.66 -8.19 10.24
CA GLY A 97 -8.18 -9.57 10.35
C GLY A 97 -8.26 -10.37 9.05
N GLU A 98 -8.87 -9.83 7.99
CA GLU A 98 -8.91 -10.45 6.67
C GLU A 98 -7.74 -10.00 5.80
N PHE A 99 -7.03 -10.96 5.20
CA PHE A 99 -6.00 -10.69 4.22
C PHE A 99 -6.65 -10.24 2.91
N LEU A 100 -6.35 -9.02 2.47
CA LEU A 100 -6.91 -8.45 1.24
C LEU A 100 -5.89 -8.38 0.10
N GLY A 101 -4.60 -8.51 0.37
CA GLY A 101 -3.58 -8.44 -0.66
C GLY A 101 -2.20 -8.09 -0.13
N ARG A 102 -1.34 -7.59 -1.01
CA ARG A 102 0.02 -7.18 -0.68
C ARG A 102 0.31 -5.78 -1.17
N VAL A 103 1.18 -5.04 -0.47
CA VAL A 103 1.65 -3.74 -0.94
C VAL A 103 2.35 -3.93 -2.29
N ALA A 104 1.82 -3.33 -3.36
CA ALA A 104 2.43 -3.30 -4.67
C ALA A 104 3.51 -2.21 -4.77
N GLY A 105 3.25 -1.06 -4.16
CA GLY A 105 4.15 0.08 -4.18
C GLY A 105 3.46 1.36 -3.70
N PHE A 106 4.06 2.49 -4.04
CA PHE A 106 3.61 3.79 -3.58
C PHE A 106 3.58 4.80 -4.73
N ASP A 107 2.64 5.72 -4.69
CA ASP A 107 2.53 6.82 -5.66
C ASP A 107 2.50 8.16 -4.91
N GLU A 108 3.21 9.15 -5.45
CA GLU A 108 3.47 10.44 -4.78
C GLU A 108 2.66 11.60 -5.37
N THR A 109 1.66 11.32 -6.20
CA THR A 109 0.89 12.34 -6.92
C THR A 109 0.30 13.41 -5.98
N HIS A 110 0.00 13.05 -4.73
CA HIS A 110 -0.62 13.93 -3.74
C HIS A 110 0.31 14.39 -2.61
N LEU A 111 1.62 14.13 -2.67
CA LEU A 111 2.53 14.70 -1.67
C LEU A 111 2.55 16.24 -1.72
N PRO A 112 2.70 16.93 -0.57
CA PRO A 112 2.92 16.40 0.77
C PRO A 112 1.63 16.09 1.56
N ASN A 113 0.44 16.14 0.93
CA ASN A 113 -0.83 15.92 1.63
C ASN A 113 -0.93 14.46 2.12
N HIS A 114 -0.82 13.51 1.20
CA HIS A 114 -0.79 12.08 1.54
C HIS A 114 -0.04 11.28 0.48
N LEU A 115 0.40 10.10 0.89
CA LEU A 115 0.95 9.07 0.01
C LEU A 115 -0.19 8.15 -0.45
N ASN A 116 -0.14 7.72 -1.70
CA ASN A 116 -0.99 6.63 -2.19
C ASN A 116 -0.26 5.31 -1.92
N ILE A 117 -0.86 4.44 -1.11
CA ILE A 117 -0.36 3.09 -0.84
C ILE A 117 -1.20 2.13 -1.69
N VAL A 118 -0.57 1.53 -2.70
CA VAL A 118 -1.25 0.65 -3.65
C VAL A 118 -1.08 -0.79 -3.23
N ILE A 119 -2.20 -1.52 -3.14
CA ILE A 119 -2.27 -2.91 -2.73
C ILE A 119 -2.67 -3.75 -3.95
N SER A 120 -1.82 -4.70 -4.32
CA SER A 120 -2.18 -5.76 -5.25
C SER A 120 -3.12 -6.74 -4.55
N SER A 121 -4.30 -6.93 -5.11
CA SER A 121 -5.35 -7.81 -4.60
C SER A 121 -5.89 -8.68 -5.72
N HIS A 122 -6.49 -9.83 -5.38
CA HIS A 122 -7.16 -10.66 -6.38
C HIS A 122 -8.43 -10.04 -6.94
N LYS A 123 -8.99 -9.03 -6.26
CA LYS A 123 -10.23 -8.36 -6.68
C LYS A 123 -10.10 -6.86 -6.50
N ARG A 124 -10.46 -6.13 -7.56
CA ARG A 124 -10.64 -4.69 -7.52
C ARG A 124 -12.02 -4.33 -6.96
N ILE A 125 -12.06 -4.15 -5.64
CA ILE A 125 -13.26 -3.85 -4.84
C ILE A 125 -13.03 -2.55 -4.05
N ASP A 126 -14.02 -1.66 -3.99
CA ASP A 126 -13.88 -0.43 -3.20
C ASP A 126 -14.30 -0.63 -1.73
N GLY A 127 -14.09 0.39 -0.89
CA GLY A 127 -14.38 0.27 0.54
C GLY A 127 -15.86 0.07 0.86
N MET A 128 -16.77 0.65 0.08
CA MET A 128 -18.21 0.45 0.28
C MET A 128 -18.66 -0.95 -0.14
N GLU A 129 -18.19 -1.45 -1.28
CA GLU A 129 -18.51 -2.80 -1.76
C GLU A 129 -17.94 -3.90 -0.85
N LEU A 130 -16.79 -3.64 -0.22
CA LEU A 130 -16.20 -4.53 0.77
C LEU A 130 -16.92 -4.45 2.13
N GLU A 131 -17.86 -3.50 2.29
CA GLU A 131 -18.59 -3.24 3.53
C GLU A 131 -17.67 -3.00 4.73
N VAL A 132 -16.46 -2.44 4.50
CA VAL A 132 -15.54 -2.12 5.59
C VAL A 132 -16.11 -0.97 6.42
N PRO A 133 -16.21 -1.13 7.75
CA PRO A 133 -16.69 -0.06 8.60
C PRO A 133 -15.63 1.04 8.75
N LEU A 134 -16.08 2.25 9.09
CA LEU A 134 -15.20 3.27 9.65
C LEU A 134 -14.46 2.69 10.88
N GLU A 135 -13.24 3.16 11.14
CA GLU A 135 -12.37 2.64 12.21
C GLU A 135 -11.94 1.17 12.03
N ALA A 136 -12.13 0.57 10.84
CA ALA A 136 -11.61 -0.76 10.57
C ALA A 136 -10.10 -0.83 10.89
N VAL A 137 -9.70 -1.94 11.51
CA VAL A 137 -8.32 -2.21 11.89
C VAL A 137 -7.50 -2.51 10.64
N ILE A 138 -6.43 -1.74 10.43
CA ILE A 138 -5.47 -1.97 9.35
C ILE A 138 -4.15 -2.49 9.94
N VAL A 139 -3.60 -3.54 9.35
CA VAL A 139 -2.28 -4.07 9.68
C VAL A 139 -1.49 -4.32 8.40
N PHE A 140 -0.27 -3.78 8.36
CA PHE A 140 0.75 -4.16 7.40
C PHE A 140 1.78 -5.04 8.10
N ARG A 141 1.97 -6.25 7.57
CA ARG A 141 2.87 -7.25 8.16
C ARG A 141 3.90 -7.71 7.14
N GLN A 142 5.14 -7.85 7.60
CA GLN A 142 6.19 -8.42 6.78
C GLN A 142 5.80 -9.84 6.34
N ASN A 143 5.84 -10.10 5.04
CA ASN A 143 5.67 -11.44 4.52
C ASN A 143 6.82 -12.32 5.00
N GLN A 144 6.53 -13.42 5.68
CA GLN A 144 7.57 -14.35 6.16
C GLN A 144 8.01 -15.37 5.10
N ARG A 145 7.49 -15.26 3.87
CA ARG A 145 7.85 -16.12 2.74
C ARG A 145 8.87 -15.43 1.83
N GLU A 146 10.07 -15.20 2.35
CA GLU A 146 11.28 -14.87 1.57
C GLU A 146 12.49 -15.60 2.15
#